data_AF-A0A7J0F7A8-F1
#
_entry.id   AF-A0A7J0F7A8-F1
#
_cell.length_a   1.000
_cell.length_b   1.000
_cell.length_c   1.000
_cell.angle_alpha   90.00
_cell.angle_beta   90.00
_cell.angle_gamma   90.00
#
_symmetry.space_group_name_H-M   'P 1'
#
loop_
_entity.id
_entity.type
_entity.pdbx_description
1 polymer ?
#
loop_
_entity_poly.entity_id
_entity_poly.type
_entity_poly.pdbx_seq_one_letter_code
_entity_poly.pdbx_strand_id
1 'polypeptide(L)'
;MIVCVAVVGHQNNPLYIQSFTEADDALKLHHIVHCSLDVVDERVNNPKKSGPTLNETFLGLLYPTENYKVRFHLAYVDAVSNPFHVPGKKITSRTFAERVSNIVKSFGLSSAG
;
A
#
# COMPACT_ATOMS: atom_id res chain seq x y z
N MET A 1 0.32 14.73 -0.93
CA MET A 1 1.32 14.23 0.03
C MET A 1 0.93 12.82 0.45
N ILE A 2 1.86 11.85 0.47
CA ILE A 2 1.59 10.50 1.00
C ILE A 2 1.81 10.53 2.51
N VAL A 3 0.78 10.15 3.29
CA VAL A 3 0.80 10.21 4.77
C VAL A 3 0.99 8.84 5.42
N CYS A 4 0.57 7.77 4.74
CA CYS A 4 0.62 6.41 5.26
C CYS A 4 0.74 5.41 4.10
N VAL A 5 1.50 4.35 4.31
CA VAL A 5 1.59 3.20 3.41
C VAL A 5 1.34 1.93 4.21
N ALA A 6 0.46 1.06 3.72
CA ALA A 6 0.13 -0.19 4.40
C ALA A 6 0.09 -1.37 3.41
N VAL A 7 0.48 -2.55 3.91
CA VAL A 7 0.26 -3.85 3.29
C VAL A 7 -0.63 -4.64 4.24
N VAL A 8 -1.78 -5.05 3.75
CA VAL A 8 -2.76 -5.83 4.50
C VAL A 8 -2.79 -7.25 3.95
N GLY A 9 -2.72 -8.24 4.84
CA GLY A 9 -2.78 -9.65 4.50
C GLY A 9 -4.22 -10.12 4.28
N HIS A 10 -4.35 -11.35 3.78
CA HIS A 10 -5.65 -11.94 3.44
C HIS A 10 -6.60 -12.12 4.64
N GLN A 11 -6.10 -12.12 5.88
CA GLN A 11 -6.92 -12.19 7.10
C GLN A 11 -7.17 -10.80 7.70
N ASN A 12 -7.11 -9.75 6.87
CA ASN A 12 -7.18 -8.35 7.28
C ASN A 12 -6.10 -7.96 8.31
N ASN A 13 -5.03 -8.75 8.41
CA ASN A 13 -3.95 -8.53 9.36
C ASN A 13 -2.90 -7.58 8.74
N PRO A 14 -2.43 -6.57 9.47
CA PRO A 14 -1.45 -5.64 8.95
C PRO A 14 -0.07 -6.32 8.84
N LEU A 15 0.40 -6.52 7.61
CA LEU A 15 1.74 -7.05 7.32
C LEU A 15 2.80 -5.95 7.37
N TYR A 16 2.43 -4.74 6.99
CA TYR A 16 3.30 -3.56 7.08
C TYR A 16 2.43 -2.32 7.22
N ILE A 17 2.79 -1.42 8.14
CA ILE A 17 2.22 -0.07 8.17
C ILE A 17 3.35 0.90 8.50
N GLN A 18 3.46 1.95 7.70
CA GLN A 18 4.40 3.03 7.91
C GLN A 18 3.69 4.37 7.72
N SER A 19 3.63 5.13 8.80
CA SER A 19 3.20 6.53 8.79
C SER A 19 4.39 7.45 8.49
N PHE A 20 4.11 8.53 7.78
CA PHE A 20 5.07 9.59 7.42
C PHE A 20 4.70 10.95 8.05
N THR A 21 3.77 10.93 9.00
CA THR A 21 3.28 12.08 9.76
C THR A 21 3.71 11.97 11.23
N GLU A 22 3.29 12.93 12.06
CA GLU A 22 3.55 12.92 13.50
C GLU A 22 2.95 11.68 14.20
N ALA A 23 3.56 11.29 15.32
CA ALA A 23 3.28 10.02 16.01
C ALA A 23 1.83 9.90 16.52
N ASP A 24 1.18 11.02 16.86
CA ASP A 24 -0.20 11.04 17.37
C ASP A 24 -1.23 10.61 16.30
N ASP A 25 -0.91 10.80 15.01
CA ASP A 25 -1.80 10.45 13.91
C ASP A 25 -1.65 9.00 13.43
N ALA A 26 -0.64 8.26 13.90
CA ALA A 26 -0.39 6.89 13.46
C ALA A 26 -1.59 5.97 13.73
N LEU A 27 -2.23 6.09 14.91
CA LEU A 27 -3.40 5.29 15.26
C LEU A 27 -4.63 5.66 14.40
N LYS A 28 -4.82 6.95 14.12
CA LYS A 28 -5.90 7.43 13.23
C LYS A 28 -5.71 6.88 11.81
N LEU A 29 -4.48 6.91 11.30
CA LEU A 29 -4.13 6.38 9.99
C LEU A 29 -4.36 4.87 9.92
N HIS A 30 -4.06 4.11 10.98
CA HIS A 30 -4.38 2.69 11.04
C HIS A 30 -5.89 2.43 10.93
N HIS A 31 -6.72 3.22 11.64
CA HIS A 31 -8.17 3.13 11.55
C HIS A 31 -8.67 3.43 10.14
N ILE A 32 -8.16 4.50 9.51
CA ILE A 32 -8.50 4.86 8.12
C ILE A 32 -8.16 3.72 7.16
N VAL A 33 -6.97 3.12 7.28
CA VAL A 33 -6.56 1.97 6.45
C VAL A 33 -7.55 0.82 6.62
N HIS A 34 -7.95 0.51 7.85
CA HIS A 34 -8.86 -0.60 8.11
C HIS A 34 -10.27 -0.36 7.57
N CYS A 35 -10.85 0.81 7.80
CA CYS A 35 -12.16 1.18 7.22
C CYS A 35 -12.14 1.25 5.69
N SER A 36 -10.98 1.53 5.08
CA SER A 36 -10.83 1.52 3.62
C SER A 36 -10.98 0.12 3.04
N LEU A 37 -10.73 -0.94 3.83
CA LEU A 37 -10.87 -2.32 3.39
C LEU A 37 -12.33 -2.67 3.08
N ASP A 38 -13.30 -2.09 3.78
CA ASP A 38 -14.73 -2.33 3.50
C ASP A 38 -15.10 -1.90 2.08
N VAL A 39 -14.59 -0.73 1.64
CA VAL A 39 -14.78 -0.21 0.28
C VAL A 39 -14.05 -1.08 -0.75
N VAL A 40 -12.85 -1.56 -0.41
CA VAL A 40 -12.09 -2.49 -1.27
C VAL A 40 -12.85 -3.80 -1.46
N ASP A 41 -13.32 -4.39 -0.37
CA ASP A 41 -14.03 -5.66 -0.36
C ASP A 41 -15.33 -5.59 -1.18
N GLU A 42 -16.12 -4.51 -1.00
CA GLU A 42 -17.33 -4.28 -1.80
C GLU A 42 -17.02 -4.23 -3.31
N ARG A 43 -15.93 -3.57 -3.70
CA ARG A 43 -15.53 -3.45 -5.11
C ARG A 43 -14.98 -4.74 -5.70
N VAL A 44 -14.26 -5.53 -4.91
CA VAL A 44 -13.77 -6.86 -5.34
C VAL A 44 -14.95 -7.82 -5.52
N ASN A 45 -15.92 -7.78 -4.61
CA ASN A 45 -17.07 -8.70 -4.61
C ASN A 45 -18.19 -8.31 -5.60
N ASN A 46 -18.18 -7.09 -6.15
CA ASN A 46 -19.18 -6.64 -7.12
C ASN A 46 -18.57 -5.99 -8.38
N PRO A 47 -17.96 -6.78 -9.28
CA PRO A 47 -17.23 -6.27 -10.46
C PRO A 47 -18.12 -5.61 -11.53
N LYS A 48 -19.46 -5.67 -11.38
CA LYS A 48 -20.42 -5.15 -12.38
C LYS A 48 -20.53 -3.63 -12.44
N LYS A 49 -19.90 -2.89 -11.50
CA LYS A 49 -19.84 -1.42 -11.48
C LYS A 49 -18.52 -0.84 -12.02
N SER A 50 -17.50 -1.68 -12.24
CA SER A 50 -16.20 -1.27 -12.76
C SER A 50 -16.14 -1.50 -14.27
N GLY A 51 -15.97 -0.41 -15.04
CA GLY A 51 -15.84 -0.47 -16.50
C GLY A 51 -14.68 -1.34 -17.00
N PRO A 52 -14.62 -1.64 -18.30
CA PRO A 52 -13.73 -2.65 -18.86
C PRO A 52 -12.32 -2.08 -19.05
N THR A 53 -11.47 -2.08 -18.02
CA THR A 53 -10.03 -1.83 -18.21
C THR A 53 -9.16 -2.72 -17.31
N LEU A 54 -8.34 -3.52 -17.98
CA LEU A 54 -7.18 -4.32 -17.57
C LEU A 54 -6.73 -4.26 -16.09
N ASN A 55 -6.67 -5.46 -15.50
CA ASN A 55 -6.15 -5.86 -14.18
C ASN A 55 -7.16 -5.86 -13.03
N GLU A 56 -7.78 -7.03 -12.81
CA GLU A 56 -8.72 -7.34 -11.73
C GLU A 56 -8.18 -7.04 -10.31
N THR A 57 -6.87 -6.82 -10.14
CA THR A 57 -6.22 -6.44 -8.86
C THR A 57 -6.19 -4.92 -8.61
N PHE A 58 -6.82 -4.12 -9.48
CA PHE A 58 -6.76 -2.66 -9.41
C PHE A 58 -8.15 -2.02 -9.27
N LEU A 59 -8.41 -1.43 -8.11
CA LEU A 59 -9.70 -0.80 -7.75
C LEU A 59 -9.99 0.54 -8.45
N GLY A 60 -9.26 0.85 -9.52
CA GLY A 60 -9.18 2.16 -10.15
C GLY A 60 -8.17 3.11 -9.49
N LEU A 61 -7.89 4.24 -10.16
CA LEU A 61 -7.01 5.29 -9.64
C LEU A 61 -7.77 6.10 -8.56
N LEU A 62 -7.42 5.92 -7.28
CA LEU A 62 -7.82 6.89 -6.24
C LEU A 62 -6.96 8.18 -6.31
N TYR A 63 -5.84 8.14 -7.04
CA TYR A 63 -5.04 9.27 -7.50
C TYR A 63 -4.16 8.83 -8.70
N PRO A 64 -3.87 9.68 -9.71
CA PRO A 64 -3.05 9.32 -10.85
C PRO A 64 -1.57 9.15 -10.48
N THR A 65 -1.13 7.92 -10.15
CA THR A 65 0.29 7.64 -9.85
C THR A 65 0.71 6.19 -10.15
N GLU A 66 0.48 5.75 -11.39
CA GLU A 66 0.80 4.38 -11.85
C GLU A 66 2.27 3.98 -11.60
N ASN A 67 3.22 4.91 -11.78
CA ASN A 67 4.64 4.67 -11.51
C ASN A 67 4.92 4.28 -10.04
N TYR A 68 4.21 4.87 -9.09
CA TYR A 68 4.42 4.60 -7.67
C TYR A 68 3.83 3.25 -7.26
N LYS A 69 2.70 2.85 -7.89
CA LYS A 69 2.12 1.52 -7.73
C LYS A 69 3.11 0.43 -8.17
N VAL A 70 3.73 0.58 -9.34
CA VAL A 70 4.71 -0.39 -9.86
C VAL A 70 5.93 -0.46 -8.94
N ARG A 71 6.53 0.68 -8.56
CA ARG A 71 7.71 0.71 -7.68
C ARG A 71 7.43 0.09 -6.31
N PHE A 72 6.27 0.36 -5.73
CA PHE A 72 5.87 -0.23 -4.46
C PHE A 72 5.63 -1.73 -4.57
N HIS A 73 4.94 -2.17 -5.62
CA HIS A 73 4.69 -3.59 -5.87
C HIS A 73 6.00 -4.37 -6.04
N LEU A 74 6.96 -3.85 -6.81
CA LEU A 74 8.30 -4.45 -6.95
C LEU A 74 9.03 -4.54 -5.61
N ALA A 75 9.01 -3.48 -4.81
CA ALA A 75 9.61 -3.51 -3.48
C ALA A 75 8.98 -4.59 -2.59
N TYR A 76 7.66 -4.76 -2.66
CA TYR A 76 6.94 -5.80 -1.93
C TYR A 76 7.34 -7.20 -2.42
N VAL A 77 7.31 -7.44 -3.73
CA VAL A 77 7.71 -8.72 -4.35
C VAL A 77 9.12 -9.12 -3.94
N ASP A 78 10.07 -8.18 -3.98
CA ASP A 78 11.46 -8.42 -3.56
C ASP A 78 11.54 -8.79 -2.07
N ALA A 79 10.74 -8.15 -1.21
CA ALA A 79 10.73 -8.43 0.22
C ALA A 79 10.14 -9.82 0.55
N VAL A 80 9.06 -10.21 -0.13
CA VAL A 80 8.37 -11.48 0.13
C VAL A 80 8.99 -12.68 -0.61
N SER A 81 9.77 -12.45 -1.66
CA SER A 81 10.52 -13.50 -2.37
C SER A 81 11.79 -13.95 -1.63
N ASN A 82 12.11 -13.32 -0.49
CA ASN A 82 13.22 -13.73 0.36
C ASN A 82 12.90 -15.10 1.02
N PRO A 83 13.78 -16.12 0.93
CA PRO A 83 13.55 -17.44 1.54
C PRO A 83 13.32 -17.44 3.06
N PHE A 84 13.77 -16.39 3.76
CA PHE A 84 13.57 -16.20 5.20
C PHE A 84 12.30 -15.42 5.53
N HIS A 85 11.58 -14.92 4.52
CA HIS A 85 10.28 -14.31 4.72
C HIS A 85 9.24 -15.40 5.01
N VAL A 86 8.45 -15.19 6.06
CA VAL A 86 7.34 -16.08 6.41
C VAL A 86 6.02 -15.45 5.93
N PRO A 87 5.31 -16.08 4.99
CA PRO A 87 4.03 -15.56 4.50
C PRO A 87 3.04 -15.28 5.65
N GLY A 88 2.31 -14.18 5.55
CA GLY A 88 1.33 -13.76 6.55
C GLY A 88 1.92 -13.17 7.84
N LYS A 89 3.25 -13.15 8.00
CA LYS A 89 3.93 -12.43 9.08
C LYS A 89 4.30 -11.01 8.66
N LYS A 90 4.53 -10.16 9.66
CA LYS A 90 4.94 -8.77 9.43
C LYS A 90 6.23 -8.72 8.62
N ILE A 91 6.29 -7.81 7.65
CA ILE A 91 7.49 -7.54 6.86
C ILE A 91 8.40 -6.66 7.72
N THR A 92 9.53 -7.22 8.16
CA THR A 92 10.52 -6.53 9.03
C THR A 92 11.80 -6.14 8.28
N SER A 93 11.83 -6.31 6.95
CA SER A 93 13.00 -6.01 6.11
C SER A 93 13.34 -4.52 6.14
N ARG A 94 14.58 -4.19 6.55
CA ARG A 94 15.11 -2.81 6.53
C ARG A 94 15.17 -2.25 5.11
N THR A 95 15.68 -3.03 4.17
CA THR A 95 15.78 -2.65 2.75
C THR A 95 14.41 -2.34 2.15
N PHE A 96 13.37 -3.09 2.53
CA PHE A 96 12.01 -2.79 2.13
C PHE A 96 11.55 -1.42 2.66
N ALA A 97 11.71 -1.18 3.96
CA ALA A 97 11.32 0.09 4.58
C ALA A 97 12.05 1.30 3.96
N GLU A 98 13.34 1.18 3.67
CA GLU A 98 14.13 2.21 2.98
C GLU A 98 13.60 2.50 1.57
N ARG A 99 13.29 1.46 0.80
CA ARG A 99 12.70 1.60 -0.54
C ARG A 99 11.34 2.30 -0.49
N VAL A 100 10.47 1.94 0.45
CA VAL A 100 9.17 2.61 0.65
C VAL A 100 9.37 4.08 1.01
N SER A 101 10.31 4.39 1.92
CA SER A 101 10.66 5.78 2.27
C SER A 101 11.11 6.59 1.05
N ASN A 102 11.95 6.02 0.19
CA ASN A 102 12.40 6.68 -1.03
C ASN A 102 11.28 6.91 -2.04
N ILE A 103 10.33 5.97 -2.16
CA ILE A 103 9.12 6.14 -2.99
C ILE A 103 8.32 7.34 -2.49
N VAL A 104 8.04 7.41 -1.19
CA VAL A 104 7.27 8.51 -0.57
C VAL A 104 7.98 9.86 -0.70
N LYS A 105 9.30 9.90 -0.46
CA LYS A 105 10.10 11.13 -0.67
C LYS A 105 10.05 11.61 -2.12
N SER A 106 10.19 10.70 -3.08
CA SER A 106 10.14 11.04 -4.51
C SER A 106 8.76 11.58 -4.94
N PHE A 107 7.68 11.15 -4.28
CA PHE A 107 6.35 11.69 -4.50
C PHE A 107 6.27 13.18 -4.14
N GLY A 108 6.76 13.55 -2.95
CA GLY A 108 6.75 14.94 -2.49
C GLY A 108 7.52 15.91 -3.39
N LEU A 109 8.64 15.45 -3.96
CA LEU A 109 9.45 16.22 -4.91
C LEU A 109 8.74 16.42 -6.26
N SER A 110 7.98 15.43 -6.74
CA SER A 110 7.25 15.54 -8.01
C SER A 110 6.00 16.42 -7.96
N SER A 111 5.45 16.69 -6.77
CA SER A 111 4.26 17.52 -6.57
C SER A 111 4.54 19.00 -6.32
N ALA A 112 5.82 19.40 -6.26
CA ALA A 112 6.26 20.77 -5.98
C ALA A 112 6.74 21.54 -7.23
N GLY A 113 6.54 20.97 -8.42
CA GLY A 113 6.85 21.58 -9.72
C GLY A 113 5.59 21.92 -10.50
#